data_AF-A0A932P4S7-F1
#
_entry.id   AF-A0A932P4S7-F1
#
_cell.length_a   1.000
_cell.length_b   1.000
_cell.length_c   1.000
_cell.angle_alpha   90.00
_cell.angle_beta   90.00
_cell.angle_gamma   90.00
#
_symmetry.space_group_name_H-M   'P 1'
#
loop_
_entity.id
_entity.type
_entity.pdbx_description
1 polymer ?
#
loop_
_entity_poly.entity_id
_entity_poly.type
_entity_poly.pdbx_seq_one_letter_code
_entity_poly.pdbx_strand_id
1 'polypeptide(L)'
;MAPHRPVIVTRRGFTRREILAGGVAAAGGILLGCRGPDSPDPGNGTLGGIVGSSHKTGHRLRNGYEFPRPARTERAGVVIVGGGVAGLAAARRLNRSGVRDFVILELEDAIGGNSRSGASSVTPYPWGAHYLPLPGGEAVEVRRLLRDLGVIEKDDRKGRPVYNERHICHAPQERLFIHGRWQEGIFPHTGASEEDLAQ
;
A
#
# COMPACT_ATOMS: atom_id res chain seq x y z
N MET A 1 -62.44 -31.66 -34.99
CA MET A 1 -61.26 -32.13 -34.24
C MET A 1 -60.02 -31.80 -35.07
N ALA A 2 -59.37 -30.66 -34.80
CA ALA A 2 -58.14 -30.24 -35.45
C ALA A 2 -56.99 -30.31 -34.43
N PRO A 3 -55.80 -30.81 -34.77
CA PRO A 3 -54.73 -31.01 -33.79
C PRO A 3 -54.05 -29.67 -33.43
N HIS A 4 -53.89 -29.42 -32.14
CA HIS A 4 -53.05 -28.34 -31.63
C HIS A 4 -51.59 -28.61 -32.02
N ARG A 5 -50.98 -27.73 -32.83
CA ARG A 5 -49.52 -27.73 -33.05
C ARG A 5 -48.85 -26.92 -31.94
N PRO A 6 -47.81 -27.43 -31.26
CA PRO A 6 -47.05 -26.63 -30.31
C PRO A 6 -46.19 -25.60 -31.05
N VAL A 7 -46.19 -24.36 -30.57
CA VAL A 7 -45.26 -23.31 -31.02
C VAL A 7 -43.92 -23.57 -30.35
N ILE A 8 -42.94 -24.01 -31.14
CA ILE A 8 -41.56 -24.13 -30.66
C ILE A 8 -40.92 -22.74 -30.74
N VAL A 9 -40.80 -22.07 -29.59
CA VAL A 9 -39.99 -20.85 -29.46
C VAL A 9 -38.54 -21.28 -29.33
N THR A 10 -37.79 -21.25 -30.43
CA THR A 10 -36.33 -21.40 -30.39
C THR A 10 -35.72 -20.11 -29.85
N ARG A 11 -35.33 -20.09 -28.57
CA ARG A 11 -34.43 -19.04 -28.07
C ARG A 11 -33.09 -19.21 -28.77
N ARG A 12 -32.78 -18.33 -29.73
CA ARG A 12 -31.43 -18.22 -30.29
C ARG A 12 -30.51 -17.78 -29.15
N GLY A 13 -29.69 -18.69 -28.64
CA GLY A 13 -28.62 -18.35 -27.71
C GLY A 13 -27.50 -17.66 -28.48
N PHE A 14 -27.02 -16.53 -27.96
CA PHE A 14 -25.85 -15.87 -28.53
C PHE A 14 -24.64 -16.81 -28.46
N THR A 15 -23.92 -16.92 -29.56
CA THR A 15 -22.67 -17.69 -29.60
C THR A 15 -21.56 -16.93 -28.90
N ARG A 16 -20.54 -17.64 -28.37
CA ARG A 16 -19.34 -17.01 -27.78
C ARG A 16 -18.71 -15.95 -28.70
N ARG A 17 -18.78 -16.16 -30.02
CA ARG A 17 -18.20 -15.27 -31.03
C ARG A 17 -18.98 -13.96 -31.15
N GLU A 18 -20.30 -13.99 -31.03
CA GLU A 18 -21.15 -12.80 -31.04
C GLU A 18 -21.00 -11.99 -29.74
N ILE A 19 -20.84 -12.67 -28.60
CA ILE A 19 -20.54 -12.01 -27.30
C ILE A 19 -19.18 -11.31 -27.36
N LEU A 20 -18.16 -11.97 -27.92
CA LEU A 20 -16.82 -11.37 -28.09
C LEU A 20 -16.83 -10.20 -29.08
N ALA A 21 -17.55 -10.31 -30.19
CA ALA A 21 -17.67 -9.23 -31.17
C ALA A 21 -18.43 -8.01 -30.61
N GLY A 22 -19.51 -8.24 -29.84
CA GLY A 22 -20.26 -7.17 -29.16
C GLY A 22 -19.47 -6.49 -28.03
N GLY A 23 -18.64 -7.25 -27.32
CA GLY A 23 -17.77 -6.73 -26.26
C GLY A 23 -16.70 -5.75 -26.76
N VAL A 24 -16.16 -5.97 -27.97
CA VAL A 24 -15.16 -5.08 -28.56
C VAL A 24 -15.76 -3.72 -28.96
N ALA A 25 -17.01 -3.69 -29.42
CA ALA A 25 -17.71 -2.45 -29.75
C ALA A 25 -18.03 -1.62 -28.48
N ALA A 26 -18.35 -2.28 -27.35
CA ALA A 26 -18.57 -1.61 -26.07
C ALA A 26 -17.25 -1.15 -25.41
N ALA A 27 -16.13 -1.86 -25.63
CA ALA A 27 -14.82 -1.49 -25.10
C ALA A 27 -14.20 -0.26 -25.80
N GLY A 28 -14.53 -0.01 -27.07
CA GLY A 28 -14.03 1.16 -27.82
C GLY A 28 -14.46 2.50 -27.21
N GLY A 29 -15.65 2.57 -26.61
CA GLY A 29 -16.13 3.77 -25.91
C GLY A 29 -15.50 3.98 -24.53
N ILE A 30 -15.07 2.89 -23.88
CA ILE A 30 -14.45 2.92 -22.54
C ILE A 30 -12.99 3.38 -22.60
N LEU A 31 -12.34 3.25 -23.77
CA LEU A 31 -10.95 3.68 -23.97
C LEU A 31 -10.78 5.18 -24.20
N LEU A 32 -11.87 5.96 -24.37
CA LEU A 32 -11.80 7.43 -24.39
C LEU A 32 -11.43 8.03 -23.01
N GLY A 33 -11.51 7.24 -21.93
CA GLY A 33 -11.01 7.62 -20.61
C GLY A 33 -9.53 7.25 -20.36
N CYS A 34 -8.95 6.40 -21.20
CA CYS A 34 -7.55 5.99 -21.08
C CYS A 34 -6.65 7.03 -21.76
N ARG A 35 -6.34 8.08 -20.99
CA ARG A 35 -5.27 9.02 -21.31
C ARG A 35 -3.98 8.26 -21.63
N GLY A 36 -3.42 8.50 -22.81
CA GLY A 36 -2.10 8.01 -23.19
C GLY A 36 -1.00 8.57 -22.26
N PRO A 37 0.20 7.95 -22.26
CA PRO A 37 1.30 8.31 -21.36
C PRO A 37 1.76 9.78 -21.42
N ASP A 38 1.41 10.50 -22.50
CA ASP A 38 1.74 11.92 -22.72
C ASP A 38 0.53 12.85 -22.64
N SER A 39 -0.59 12.40 -22.06
CA SER A 39 -1.76 13.27 -21.91
C SER A 39 -1.46 14.40 -20.91
N PRO A 40 -1.69 15.67 -21.26
CA PRO A 40 -1.49 16.77 -20.34
C PRO A 40 -2.38 16.57 -19.11
N ASP A 41 -1.79 16.71 -17.92
CA ASP A 41 -2.54 16.76 -16.67
C ASP A 41 -3.53 17.92 -16.78
N PRO A 42 -4.86 17.68 -16.69
CA PRO A 42 -5.85 18.75 -16.78
C PRO A 42 -5.74 19.75 -15.63
N GLY A 43 -4.83 19.54 -14.66
CA GLY A 43 -4.28 20.60 -13.81
C GLY A 43 -5.37 21.51 -13.28
N ASN A 44 -6.22 20.97 -12.40
CA ASN A 44 -7.32 21.71 -11.77
C ASN A 44 -6.85 22.80 -10.77
N GLY A 45 -5.68 23.41 -11.00
CA GLY A 45 -5.09 24.43 -10.15
C GLY A 45 -4.44 23.90 -8.86
N THR A 46 -4.49 22.59 -8.59
CA THR A 46 -3.78 22.01 -7.46
C THR A 46 -2.30 21.85 -7.80
N LEU A 47 -1.43 22.67 -7.20
CA LEU A 47 0.02 22.48 -7.27
C LEU A 47 0.38 21.24 -6.43
N GLY A 48 0.42 20.07 -7.07
CA GLY A 48 0.73 18.81 -6.43
C GLY A 48 1.30 17.81 -7.42
N GLY A 49 1.99 16.80 -6.90
CA GLY A 49 2.54 15.71 -7.69
C GLY A 49 2.61 14.44 -6.86
N ILE A 50 2.63 13.29 -7.54
CA ILE A 50 2.89 12.01 -6.87
C ILE A 50 4.35 12.00 -6.47
N VAL A 51 4.61 11.93 -5.17
CA VAL A 51 5.96 11.82 -4.62
C VAL A 51 6.33 10.35 -4.48
N GLY A 52 7.41 9.94 -5.15
CA GLY A 52 7.95 8.57 -5.11
C GLY A 52 7.36 7.61 -6.17
N SER A 53 7.45 6.31 -5.87
CA SER A 53 7.05 5.16 -6.70
C SER A 53 7.82 4.94 -8.00
N SER A 54 8.74 5.85 -8.36
CA SER A 54 9.64 5.79 -9.53
C SER A 54 9.02 5.16 -10.78
N HIS A 55 7.73 5.45 -11.01
CA HIS A 55 6.90 4.71 -11.95
C HIS A 55 7.42 4.84 -13.37
N LYS A 56 8.04 5.99 -13.72
CA LYS A 56 8.74 6.17 -15.00
C LYS A 56 9.87 5.16 -15.18
N THR A 57 10.69 4.94 -14.15
CA THR A 57 11.77 3.94 -14.20
C THR A 57 11.23 2.52 -14.18
N GLY A 58 10.21 2.24 -13.36
CA GLY A 58 9.50 0.95 -13.38
C GLY A 58 8.89 0.62 -14.74
N HIS A 59 8.28 1.61 -15.42
CA HIS A 59 7.75 1.46 -16.77
C HIS A 59 8.85 1.26 -17.81
N ARG A 60 10.00 1.93 -17.69
CA ARG A 60 11.16 1.66 -18.55
C ARG A 60 11.61 0.21 -18.45
N LEU A 61 11.76 -0.32 -17.23
CA LEU A 61 12.09 -1.72 -16.98
C LEU A 61 11.04 -2.67 -17.59
N ARG A 62 9.75 -2.40 -17.36
CA ARG A 62 8.65 -3.23 -17.86
C ARG A 62 8.52 -3.20 -19.38
N ASN A 63 8.68 -2.04 -20.00
CA ASN A 63 8.44 -1.83 -21.43
C ASN A 63 9.68 -2.14 -22.29
N GLY A 64 10.72 -2.77 -21.73
CA GLY A 64 11.90 -3.20 -22.48
C GLY A 64 12.79 -2.05 -22.95
N TYR A 65 12.86 -0.95 -22.19
CA TYR A 65 13.81 0.12 -22.47
C TYR A 65 15.24 -0.43 -22.51
N GLU A 66 15.99 -0.11 -23.55
CA GLU A 66 17.40 -0.48 -23.65
C GLU A 66 18.24 0.40 -22.72
N PHE A 67 18.68 -0.19 -21.60
CA PHE A 67 19.60 0.47 -20.69
C PHE A 67 21.01 0.50 -21.28
N PRO A 68 21.81 1.56 -21.02
CA PRO A 68 23.20 1.61 -21.43
C PRO A 68 23.97 0.43 -20.81
N ARG A 69 25.10 0.08 -21.43
CA ARG A 69 26.00 -0.93 -20.86
C ARG A 69 26.40 -0.53 -19.43
N PRO A 70 26.41 -1.48 -18.48
CA PRO A 70 26.75 -1.18 -17.10
C PRO A 70 28.17 -0.62 -17.01
N ALA A 71 28.33 0.52 -16.33
CA ALA A 71 29.64 1.12 -16.08
C ALA A 71 30.48 0.28 -15.09
N ARG A 72 29.81 -0.48 -14.23
CA ARG A 72 30.42 -1.38 -13.25
C ARG A 72 29.56 -2.63 -13.09
N THR A 73 30.23 -3.77 -12.91
CA THR A 73 29.58 -5.04 -12.54
C THR A 73 30.17 -5.50 -11.22
N GLU A 74 29.31 -5.83 -10.27
CA GLU A 74 29.67 -6.26 -8.93
C GLU A 74 29.13 -7.66 -8.66
N ARG A 75 29.81 -8.39 -7.77
CA ARG A 75 29.35 -9.67 -7.24
C ARG A 75 29.16 -9.53 -5.75
N ALA A 76 28.08 -10.10 -5.26
CA ALA A 76 27.76 -10.22 -3.85
C ALA A 76 27.17 -11.61 -3.60
N GLY A 77 27.39 -12.16 -2.41
CA GLY A 77 26.83 -13.44 -1.98
C GLY A 77 25.29 -13.42 -1.96
N VAL A 78 24.68 -12.29 -1.61
CA VAL A 78 23.23 -12.09 -1.67
C VAL A 78 22.88 -10.70 -2.23
N VAL A 79 21.94 -10.66 -3.17
CA VAL A 79 21.37 -9.41 -3.70
C VAL A 79 19.93 -9.28 -3.21
N ILE A 80 19.65 -8.24 -2.44
CA ILE A 80 18.30 -7.89 -1.97
C ILE A 80 17.77 -6.78 -2.87
N VAL A 81 16.66 -7.04 -3.57
CA VAL A 81 16.00 -6.06 -4.44
C VAL A 81 14.84 -5.42 -3.66
N GLY A 82 14.97 -4.13 -3.37
CA GLY A 82 14.04 -3.32 -2.58
C GLY A 82 14.60 -3.00 -1.19
N GLY A 83 14.71 -1.71 -0.89
CA GLY A 83 15.11 -1.13 0.39
C GLY A 83 13.93 -0.80 1.32
N GLY A 84 12.76 -1.40 1.11
CA GLY A 84 11.62 -1.31 2.02
C GLY A 84 11.80 -2.15 3.30
N VAL A 85 10.81 -2.11 4.19
CA VAL A 85 10.83 -2.84 5.48
C VAL A 85 11.15 -4.33 5.32
N ALA A 86 10.62 -4.98 4.27
CA ALA A 86 10.90 -6.39 4.00
C ALA A 86 12.38 -6.65 3.65
N GLY A 87 12.96 -5.83 2.75
CA GLY A 87 14.37 -5.96 2.35
C GLY A 87 15.32 -5.62 3.50
N LEU A 88 15.00 -4.58 4.28
CA LEU A 88 15.73 -4.22 5.49
C LEU A 88 15.63 -5.31 6.56
N ALA A 89 14.48 -5.97 6.72
CA ALA A 89 14.31 -7.10 7.62
C ALA A 89 15.16 -8.31 7.18
N ALA A 90 15.21 -8.60 5.88
CA ALA A 90 16.07 -9.64 5.32
C ALA A 90 17.56 -9.32 5.55
N ALA A 91 17.99 -8.10 5.25
CA ALA A 91 19.34 -7.62 5.50
C ALA A 91 19.71 -7.71 6.99
N ARG A 92 18.82 -7.29 7.88
CA ARG A 92 19.01 -7.42 9.34
C ARG A 92 19.17 -8.89 9.74
N ARG A 93 18.38 -9.80 9.17
CA ARG A 93 18.47 -11.24 9.47
C ARG A 93 19.82 -11.81 9.04
N LEU A 94 20.28 -11.50 7.83
CA LEU A 94 21.59 -11.90 7.30
C LEU A 94 22.73 -11.36 8.17
N ASN A 95 22.69 -10.05 8.47
CA ASN A 95 23.69 -9.39 9.29
C ASN A 95 23.79 -10.03 10.68
N ARG A 96 22.64 -10.36 11.31
CA ARG A 96 22.59 -11.05 12.61
C ARG A 96 23.04 -12.51 12.56
N SER A 97 22.99 -13.17 11.40
CA SER A 97 23.55 -14.52 11.22
C SER A 97 25.01 -14.51 10.78
N GLY A 98 25.69 -13.36 10.78
CA GLY A 98 27.10 -13.23 10.40
C GLY A 98 27.34 -13.16 8.89
N VAL A 99 26.28 -13.16 8.07
CA VAL A 99 26.40 -12.99 6.61
C VAL A 99 26.50 -11.50 6.32
N ARG A 100 27.68 -11.06 5.86
CA ARG A 100 27.98 -9.64 5.56
C ARG A 100 28.13 -9.35 4.07
N ASP A 101 28.32 -10.38 3.26
CA ASP A 101 28.44 -10.26 1.81
C ASP A 101 27.05 -10.19 1.15
N PHE A 102 26.39 -9.06 1.34
CA PHE A 102 25.11 -8.76 0.69
C PHE A 102 25.01 -7.28 0.30
N VAL A 103 24.21 -7.02 -0.73
CA VAL A 103 23.87 -5.66 -1.18
C VAL A 103 22.36 -5.47 -1.20
N ILE A 104 21.91 -4.24 -0.95
CA ILE A 104 20.51 -3.83 -1.09
C ILE A 104 20.44 -2.87 -2.27
N LEU A 105 19.58 -3.16 -3.24
CA LEU A 105 19.32 -2.31 -4.39
C LEU A 105 17.94 -1.67 -4.21
N GLU A 106 17.89 -0.35 -4.10
CA GLU A 106 16.64 0.42 -4.02
C GLU A 106 16.48 1.24 -5.30
N LEU A 107 15.24 1.31 -5.81
CA LEU A 107 14.88 2.05 -7.01
C LEU A 107 14.74 3.54 -6.71
N GLU A 108 14.23 3.87 -5.52
CA GLU A 108 14.10 5.22 -4.99
C GLU A 108 15.43 5.79 -4.48
N ASP A 109 15.48 7.11 -4.32
CA ASP A 109 16.66 7.80 -3.77
C ASP A 109 16.87 7.54 -2.26
N ALA A 110 15.89 6.92 -1.60
CA ALA A 110 15.92 6.63 -0.17
C ALA A 110 15.23 5.29 0.17
N ILE A 111 15.81 4.59 1.15
CA ILE A 111 15.24 3.38 1.74
C ILE A 111 13.97 3.67 2.56
N GLY A 112 13.25 2.62 2.94
CA GLY A 112 12.08 2.66 3.81
C GLY A 112 10.78 2.30 3.10
N GLY A 113 10.73 2.38 1.77
CA GLY A 113 9.53 2.08 0.98
C GLY A 113 8.31 2.88 1.49
N ASN A 114 7.22 2.19 1.81
CA ASN A 114 5.98 2.82 2.32
C ASN A 114 6.09 3.34 3.76
N SER A 115 7.23 3.16 4.43
CA SER A 115 7.47 3.63 5.80
C SER A 115 8.36 4.89 5.84
N ARG A 116 8.39 5.65 4.74
CA ARG A 116 9.10 6.93 4.64
C ARG A 116 8.32 8.07 5.33
N SER A 117 9.07 9.10 5.71
CA SER A 117 8.58 10.33 6.32
C SER A 117 9.23 11.55 5.68
N GLY A 118 8.63 12.71 5.89
CA GLY A 118 9.22 14.02 5.62
C GLY A 118 9.26 14.85 6.91
N ALA A 119 9.70 16.10 6.77
CA ALA A 119 9.68 17.06 7.87
C ALA A 119 9.39 18.46 7.34
N SER A 120 8.68 19.24 8.15
CA SER A 120 8.45 20.67 7.95
C SER A 120 9.33 21.47 8.92
N SER A 121 9.26 22.80 8.85
CA SER A 121 9.85 23.68 9.86
C SER A 121 9.26 23.50 11.27
N VAL A 122 8.10 22.86 11.38
CA VAL A 122 7.36 22.69 12.63
C VAL A 122 7.51 21.27 13.19
N THR A 123 7.30 20.25 12.35
CA THR A 123 7.29 18.85 12.79
C THR A 123 7.65 17.87 11.66
N PRO A 124 8.28 16.72 11.97
CA PRO A 124 8.27 15.53 11.13
C PRO A 124 6.84 15.04 10.85
N TYR A 125 6.62 14.41 9.69
CA TYR A 125 5.34 13.82 9.32
C TYR A 125 5.54 12.56 8.46
N PRO A 126 4.69 11.53 8.62
CA PRO A 126 4.76 10.32 7.82
C PRO A 126 4.23 10.57 6.39
N TRP A 127 4.75 9.84 5.40
CA TRP A 127 4.17 9.79 4.05
C TRP A 127 3.30 8.55 3.84
N GLY A 128 3.49 7.50 4.63
CA GLY A 128 2.74 6.25 4.54
C GLY A 128 2.48 5.61 5.90
N ALA A 129 3.04 4.42 6.13
CA ALA A 129 2.90 3.72 7.41
C ALA A 129 3.37 4.62 8.57
N HIS A 130 2.47 4.89 9.53
CA HIS A 130 2.68 5.91 10.56
C HIS A 130 2.43 5.45 11.99
N TYR A 131 1.80 4.29 12.18
CA TYR A 131 1.70 3.63 13.47
C TYR A 131 1.83 2.12 13.31
N LEU A 132 2.16 1.46 14.42
CA LEU A 132 2.14 0.02 14.55
C LEU A 132 1.18 -0.29 15.71
N PRO A 133 0.12 -1.10 15.50
CA PRO A 133 -0.67 -1.60 16.62
C PRO A 133 0.24 -2.35 17.59
N LEU A 134 -0.04 -2.29 18.90
CA LEU A 134 0.80 -2.93 19.90
C LEU A 134 0.95 -4.43 19.59
N PRO A 135 2.15 -4.92 19.22
CA PRO A 135 2.32 -6.28 18.76
C PRO A 135 2.05 -7.29 19.88
N GLY A 136 1.27 -8.32 19.56
CA GLY A 136 0.96 -9.42 20.47
C GLY A 136 2.17 -10.33 20.74
N GLY A 137 1.93 -11.42 21.48
CA GLY A 137 2.97 -12.39 21.85
C GLY A 137 3.54 -13.15 20.64
N GLU A 138 2.70 -13.38 19.63
CA GLU A 138 2.99 -14.07 18.39
C GLU A 138 3.94 -13.30 17.46
N ALA A 139 3.97 -11.97 17.57
CA ALA A 139 4.81 -11.10 16.75
C ALA A 139 6.26 -11.03 17.26
N VAL A 140 6.90 -12.20 17.43
CA VAL A 140 8.20 -12.40 18.09
C VAL A 140 9.30 -11.53 17.47
N GLU A 141 9.46 -11.56 16.14
CA GLU A 141 10.52 -10.81 15.46
C GLU A 141 10.26 -9.31 15.43
N VAL A 142 8.99 -8.88 15.40
CA VAL A 142 8.62 -7.47 15.52
C VAL A 142 8.95 -6.97 16.91
N ARG A 143 8.56 -7.68 17.97
CA ARG A 143 8.93 -7.32 19.36
C ARG A 143 10.44 -7.33 19.55
N ARG A 144 11.17 -8.25 18.92
CA ARG A 144 12.64 -8.26 18.93
C ARG A 144 13.23 -7.02 18.26
N LEU A 145 12.71 -6.63 17.10
CA LEU A 145 13.11 -5.40 16.43
C LEU A 145 12.82 -4.17 17.31
N LEU A 146 11.63 -4.09 17.91
CA LEU A 146 11.26 -2.97 18.79
C LEU A 146 12.15 -2.89 20.03
N ARG A 147 12.61 -4.01 20.59
CA ARG A 147 13.62 -4.02 21.66
C ARG A 147 14.97 -3.51 21.18
N ASP A 148 15.45 -3.99 20.03
CA ASP A 148 16.72 -3.49 19.44
C ASP A 148 16.68 -1.98 19.19
N LEU A 149 15.51 -1.43 18.84
CA LEU A 149 15.30 0.01 18.61
C LEU A 149 15.01 0.80 19.89
N GLY A 150 14.92 0.15 21.06
CA GLY A 150 14.59 0.81 22.33
C GLY A 150 13.13 1.26 22.47
N VAL A 151 12.24 0.81 21.58
CA VAL A 151 10.80 1.08 21.65
C VAL A 151 10.15 0.22 22.75
N ILE A 152 10.59 -1.02 22.90
CA ILE A 152 10.29 -1.85 24.08
C ILE A 152 11.51 -1.82 24.98
N GLU A 153 11.35 -1.31 26.20
CA GLU A 153 12.47 -1.14 27.15
C GLU A 153 12.72 -2.40 27.98
N LYS A 154 11.63 -3.06 28.41
CA LYS A 154 11.67 -4.25 29.28
C LYS A 154 10.33 -4.98 29.22
N ASP A 155 10.26 -6.13 29.88
CA ASP A 155 9.01 -6.81 30.16
C ASP A 155 8.64 -6.62 31.66
N ASP A 156 7.35 -6.54 31.98
CA ASP A 156 6.85 -6.44 33.35
C ASP A 156 6.87 -7.80 34.07
N ARG A 157 6.43 -7.84 35.34
CA ARG A 157 6.37 -9.08 36.14
C ARG A 157 5.48 -10.18 35.53
N LYS A 158 4.59 -9.83 34.60
CA LYS A 158 3.69 -10.74 33.89
C LYS A 158 4.18 -11.06 32.46
N GLY A 159 5.39 -10.63 32.09
CA GLY A 159 5.96 -10.84 30.76
C GLY A 159 5.40 -9.94 29.66
N ARG A 160 4.68 -8.86 30.03
CA ARG A 160 4.12 -7.91 29.07
C ARG A 160 5.14 -6.82 28.73
N PRO A 161 5.24 -6.39 27.46
CA PRO A 161 6.21 -5.38 27.07
C PRO A 161 5.86 -4.02 27.69
N VAL A 162 6.87 -3.36 28.24
CA VAL A 162 6.82 -1.96 28.68
C VAL A 162 7.47 -1.12 27.59
N TYR A 163 6.69 -0.21 27.01
CA TYR A 163 7.08 0.63 25.89
C TYR A 163 7.64 1.97 26.36
N ASN A 164 8.62 2.50 25.63
CA ASN A 164 9.10 3.86 25.84
C ASN A 164 8.00 4.85 25.46
N GLU A 165 7.58 5.69 26.41
CA GLU A 165 6.44 6.61 26.27
C GLU A 165 6.58 7.62 25.13
N ARG A 166 7.81 7.91 24.67
CA ARG A 166 8.05 8.81 23.52
C ARG A 166 7.65 8.19 22.18
N HIS A 167 7.46 6.88 22.13
CA HIS A 167 7.10 6.12 20.93
C HIS A 167 5.64 5.65 20.94
N ILE A 168 4.88 6.01 21.96
CA ILE A 168 3.46 5.67 22.08
C ILE A 168 2.65 6.86 21.56
N CYS A 169 1.66 6.59 20.70
CA CYS A 169 0.71 7.61 20.31
C CYS A 169 -0.17 7.98 21.51
N HIS A 170 -0.02 9.21 22.01
CA HIS A 170 -0.87 9.76 23.06
C HIS A 170 -2.19 10.22 22.45
N ALA A 171 -3.30 9.84 23.09
CA ALA A 171 -4.67 10.08 22.65
C ALA A 171 -4.98 11.59 22.48
N PRO A 172 -6.04 11.98 21.73
CA PRO A 172 -7.21 11.18 21.38
C PRO A 172 -6.91 10.15 20.28
N GLN A 173 -7.23 8.89 20.56
CA GLN A 173 -6.93 7.75 19.69
C GLN A 173 -7.59 7.92 18.31
N GLU A 174 -8.77 8.53 18.26
CA GLU A 174 -9.52 8.79 17.02
C GLU A 174 -10.47 9.99 17.22
N ARG A 175 -10.71 10.78 16.17
CA ARG A 175 -11.73 11.84 16.15
C ARG A 175 -12.41 11.90 14.79
N LEU A 176 -13.72 12.10 14.80
CA LEU A 176 -14.52 12.32 13.59
C LEU A 176 -14.90 13.81 13.49
N PHE A 177 -14.65 14.44 12.34
CA PHE A 177 -15.19 15.76 12.04
C PHE A 177 -16.47 15.62 11.22
N ILE A 178 -17.63 15.87 11.84
CA ILE A 178 -18.95 15.73 11.22
C ILE A 178 -19.85 16.90 11.65
N HIS A 179 -20.69 17.39 10.74
CA HIS A 179 -21.60 18.53 11.00
C HIS A 179 -20.89 19.77 11.59
N GLY A 180 -19.65 20.04 11.15
CA GLY A 180 -18.87 21.20 11.58
C GLY A 180 -18.31 21.09 13.01
N ARG A 181 -18.35 19.91 13.63
CA ARG A 181 -17.86 19.68 14.99
C ARG A 181 -16.94 18.46 15.03
N TRP A 182 -15.94 18.51 15.90
CA TRP A 182 -15.12 17.35 16.23
C TRP A 182 -15.79 16.57 17.36
N GLN A 183 -15.91 15.26 17.20
CA GLN A 183 -16.29 14.33 18.26
C GLN A 183 -15.22 13.25 18.44
N GLU A 184 -15.18 12.66 19.63
CA GLU A 184 -14.25 11.58 19.96
C GLU A 184 -14.71 10.25 19.36
N GLY A 185 -13.74 9.42 18.95
CA GLY A 185 -13.99 8.15 18.28
C GLY A 185 -14.31 8.30 16.78
N ILE A 186 -14.30 7.18 16.06
CA ILE A 186 -14.73 7.10 14.65
C ILE A 186 -16.24 6.92 14.48
N PHE A 187 -16.96 6.48 15.52
CA PHE A 187 -18.39 6.24 15.42
C PHE A 187 -19.17 7.56 15.32
N PRO A 188 -20.06 7.76 14.32
CA PRO A 188 -20.78 9.00 14.08
C PRO A 188 -21.94 9.21 15.09
N HIS A 189 -21.64 9.32 16.40
CA HIS A 189 -22.64 9.56 17.44
C HIS A 189 -23.60 10.70 17.10
N THR A 190 -23.07 11.80 16.56
CA THR A 190 -23.90 12.89 16.03
C THR A 190 -24.60 12.44 14.75
N GLY A 191 -25.88 12.07 14.86
CA GLY A 191 -26.70 11.64 13.73
C GLY A 191 -26.97 10.13 13.68
N ALA A 192 -26.41 9.35 14.60
CA ALA A 192 -26.74 7.93 14.75
C ALA A 192 -28.19 7.73 15.20
N SER A 193 -28.89 6.78 14.58
CA SER A 193 -30.20 6.31 15.03
C SER A 193 -30.08 5.42 16.27
N GLU A 194 -31.21 5.10 16.92
CA GLU A 194 -31.22 4.13 18.02
C GLU A 194 -30.77 2.73 17.56
N GLU A 195 -31.03 2.37 16.30
CA GLU A 195 -30.58 1.10 15.71
C GLU A 195 -29.05 1.08 15.53
N ASP A 196 -28.45 2.19 15.07
CA ASP A 196 -27.00 2.31 14.91
C ASP A 196 -26.24 2.22 16.24
N LEU A 197 -26.85 2.71 17.33
CA LEU A 197 -26.27 2.67 18.68
C LEU A 197 -26.37 1.30 19.34
N ALA A 198 -27.21 0.41 18.81
CA ALA A 198 -27.45 -0.93 19.35
C ALA A 198 -26.54 -2.01 18.74
N GLN A 199 -25.73 -1.69 17.73
CA GLN A 199 -24.75 -2.59 17.08
C GLN A 199 -23.38 -2.54 17.77
#